data_AF-A0A8B8MGN0-F1
#
_entry.id   AF-A0A8B8MGN0-F1
#
_cell.length_a   1.000
_cell.length_b   1.000
_cell.length_c   1.000
_cell.angle_alpha   90.00
_cell.angle_beta   90.00
_cell.angle_gamma   90.00
#
_symmetry.space_group_name_H-M   'P 1'
#
loop_
_entity.id
_entity.type
_entity.pdbx_description
1 polymer ?
#
loop_
_entity_poly.entity_id
_entity_poly.type
_entity_poly.pdbx_seq_one_letter_code
_entity_poly.pdbx_strand_id
1 'polypeptide(L)'
;MCPDFENDYGICSFVALLDSFIDHPDDVKALRSKGILLNSLGSDEEVAKLFNTIGDGLVPDMGKYSSVRSQIEKHYSNKCKTWLALGYHTYFNNPWAIIAFHAAFLGLALTFVQTWFAIHPPK
;
A
#
# COMPACT_ATOMS: atom_id res chain seq x y z
N MET A 1 33.00 13.62 -5.61
CA MET A 1 32.17 14.73 -6.13
C MET A 1 33.01 16.00 -6.08
N CYS A 2 32.96 16.84 -7.12
CA CYS A 2 33.65 18.13 -7.12
C CYS A 2 33.00 19.04 -6.06
N PRO A 3 33.78 19.67 -5.16
CA PRO A 3 33.25 20.51 -4.09
C PRO A 3 32.54 21.77 -4.60
N ASP A 4 32.76 22.14 -5.86
CA ASP A 4 32.27 23.38 -6.48
C ASP A 4 30.93 23.18 -7.22
N PHE A 5 30.42 21.94 -7.27
CA PHE A 5 29.15 21.62 -7.92
C PHE A 5 28.01 21.66 -6.90
N GLU A 6 27.15 22.67 -6.99
CA GLU A 6 25.89 22.70 -6.26
C GLU A 6 24.98 21.56 -6.77
N ASN A 7 24.97 20.44 -6.05
CA ASN A 7 24.08 19.33 -6.28
C ASN A 7 22.84 19.50 -5.42
N ASP A 8 21.66 19.60 -6.03
CA ASP A 8 20.40 19.67 -5.30
C ASP A 8 19.91 18.29 -4.81
N TYR A 9 20.69 17.24 -5.06
CA TYR A 9 20.42 15.83 -4.76
C TYR A 9 19.15 15.27 -5.41
N GLY A 10 18.48 16.01 -6.30
CA GLY A 10 17.20 15.61 -6.88
C GLY A 10 17.27 14.28 -7.62
N ILE A 11 18.24 14.14 -8.53
CA ILE A 11 18.41 12.92 -9.32
C ILE A 11 18.82 11.73 -8.44
N CYS A 12 19.80 11.93 -7.55
CA CYS A 12 20.27 10.89 -6.63
C CYS A 12 19.12 10.36 -5.74
N SER A 13 18.35 11.28 -5.14
CA SER A 13 17.19 10.93 -4.31
C SER A 13 16.06 10.28 -5.09
N PHE A 14 15.87 10.65 -6.36
CA PHE A 14 14.88 10.02 -7.22
C PHE A 14 15.28 8.59 -7.61
N VAL A 15 16.55 8.38 -7.99
CA VAL A 15 17.05 7.04 -8.29
C VAL A 15 16.98 6.14 -7.04
N ALA A 16 17.36 6.65 -5.87
CA ALA A 16 17.22 5.91 -4.61
C ALA A 16 15.76 5.61 -4.22
N LEU A 17 14.80 6.43 -4.66
CA LEU A 17 13.38 6.12 -4.52
C LEU A 17 12.96 4.99 -5.46
N LEU A 18 13.37 5.03 -6.73
CA LEU A 18 13.05 3.98 -7.70
C LEU A 18 13.70 2.65 -7.35
N ASP A 19 14.95 2.67 -6.90
CA ASP A 19 15.69 1.51 -6.38
C ASP A 19 14.92 0.85 -5.22
N SER A 20 14.34 1.63 -4.31
CA SER A 20 13.49 1.07 -3.24
C SER A 20 12.21 0.38 -3.71
N PHE A 21 11.84 0.53 -4.99
CA PHE A 21 10.70 -0.15 -5.62
C PHE A 21 11.10 -1.28 -6.55
N ILE A 22 12.37 -1.40 -6.91
CA ILE A 22 12.86 -2.31 -7.95
C ILE A 22 13.96 -3.15 -7.33
N ASP A 23 13.68 -4.40 -6.99
CA ASP A 23 14.71 -5.35 -6.57
C ASP A 23 14.79 -6.53 -7.56
N HIS A 24 13.67 -6.86 -8.20
CA HIS A 24 13.52 -7.98 -9.12
C HIS A 24 12.90 -7.57 -10.46
N PRO A 25 13.08 -8.38 -11.53
CA PRO A 25 12.46 -8.11 -12.84
C PRO A 25 10.93 -8.02 -12.78
N ASP A 26 10.29 -8.75 -11.85
CA ASP A 26 8.85 -8.70 -11.64
C ASP A 26 8.37 -7.33 -11.13
N ASP A 27 9.19 -6.63 -10.34
CA ASP A 27 8.88 -5.27 -9.88
C ASP A 27 8.91 -4.29 -11.05
N VAL A 28 9.92 -4.40 -11.91
CA VAL A 28 10.02 -3.62 -13.15
C VAL A 28 8.80 -3.85 -14.02
N LYS A 29 8.42 -5.13 -14.22
CA LYS A 29 7.24 -5.50 -14.99
C LYS A 29 5.96 -4.91 -14.39
N ALA A 30 5.80 -4.94 -13.07
CA ALA A 30 4.67 -4.34 -12.37
C ALA A 30 4.60 -2.83 -12.62
N LEU A 31 5.72 -2.10 -12.43
CA LEU A 31 5.78 -0.66 -12.65
C LEU A 31 5.50 -0.27 -14.10
N ARG A 32 6.01 -1.04 -15.06
CA ARG A 32 5.72 -0.87 -16.49
C ARG A 32 4.25 -1.08 -16.82
N SER A 33 3.64 -2.14 -16.28
CA SER A 33 2.22 -2.45 -16.50
C SER A 33 1.28 -1.33 -16.03
N LYS A 34 1.74 -0.52 -15.06
CA LYS A 34 1.05 0.66 -14.53
C LYS A 34 1.47 1.98 -15.19
N GLY A 35 2.36 1.94 -16.18
CA GLY A 35 2.85 3.13 -16.88
C GLY A 35 3.77 4.02 -16.04
N ILE A 36 4.29 3.52 -14.91
CA ILE A 36 5.17 4.28 -14.01
C ILE A 36 6.61 4.28 -14.54
N LEU A 37 7.02 3.19 -15.19
CA LEU A 37 8.36 3.01 -15.74
C LEU A 37 8.29 2.68 -17.23
N LEU A 38 9.17 3.28 -18.02
CA LEU A 38 9.37 2.94 -19.42
C LEU A 38 10.69 2.18 -19.56
N ASN A 39 10.65 0.99 -20.15
CA ASN A 39 11.84 0.18 -20.37
C ASN A 39 12.41 0.47 -21.75
N SER A 40 13.67 0.94 -21.79
CA SER A 40 14.46 1.14 -23.00
C SER A 40 15.75 0.30 -23.00
N LEU A 41 15.96 -0.55 -22.00
CA LEU A 41 17.19 -1.33 -21.83
C LEU A 41 17.17 -2.68 -22.56
N GLY A 42 15.99 -3.21 -22.88
CA GLY A 42 15.84 -4.45 -23.66
C GLY A 42 15.07 -5.51 -22.90
N SER A 43 15.42 -5.75 -21.62
CA SER A 43 14.68 -6.65 -20.73
C SER A 43 14.39 -6.04 -19.35
N ASP A 44 13.47 -6.65 -18.61
CA ASP A 44 13.12 -6.19 -17.26
C ASP A 44 14.25 -6.56 -16.25
N GLU A 45 15.01 -7.62 -16.52
CA GLU A 45 16.21 -8.02 -15.79
C GLU A 45 17.32 -6.98 -15.88
N GLU A 46 17.56 -6.43 -17.07
CA GLU A 46 18.59 -5.40 -17.27
C GLU A 46 18.23 -4.11 -16.53
N VAL A 47 16.96 -3.75 -16.49
CA VAL A 47 16.48 -2.60 -15.70
C VAL A 47 16.65 -2.85 -14.21
N ALA A 48 16.24 -4.00 -13.69
CA ALA A 48 16.40 -4.33 -12.27
C ALA A 48 17.88 -4.30 -11.86
N LYS A 49 18.75 -4.91 -12.67
CA LYS A 49 20.20 -4.88 -12.43
C LYS A 49 20.76 -3.46 -12.46
N LEU A 50 20.30 -2.61 -13.38
CA LEU A 50 20.74 -1.22 -13.46
C LEU A 50 20.43 -0.46 -12.17
N PHE A 51 19.18 -0.52 -11.70
CA PHE A 51 18.77 0.19 -10.50
C PHE A 51 19.51 -0.32 -9.27
N ASN A 52 19.57 -1.65 -9.04
CA ASN A 52 20.30 -2.23 -7.91
C ASN A 52 21.79 -1.86 -7.92
N THR A 53 22.40 -1.74 -9.11
CA THR A 53 23.82 -1.36 -9.24
C THR A 53 24.03 0.13 -8.99
N ILE A 54 23.15 0.99 -9.50
CA ILE A 54 23.29 2.44 -9.34
C ILE A 54 22.87 2.88 -7.94
N GLY A 55 21.88 2.21 -7.33
CA GLY A 55 21.41 2.43 -5.96
C GLY A 55 22.50 2.15 -4.93
N ASP A 56 23.35 1.16 -5.20
CA ASP A 56 24.50 0.84 -4.36
C ASP A 56 25.51 2.01 -4.33
N GLY A 57 25.68 2.60 -3.14
CA GLY A 57 26.57 3.73 -2.92
C GLY A 57 25.98 5.13 -3.19
N LEU A 58 24.68 5.25 -3.47
CA LEU A 58 24.03 6.57 -3.49
C LEU A 58 23.98 7.20 -2.10
N VAL A 59 24.16 8.51 -2.06
CA VAL A 59 23.93 9.34 -0.88
C VAL A 59 22.76 10.29 -1.17
N PRO A 60 21.51 9.82 -1.04
CA PRO A 60 20.34 10.62 -1.35
C PRO A 60 20.02 11.61 -0.21
N ASP A 61 19.43 12.75 -0.56
CA ASP A 61 18.67 13.56 0.39
C ASP A 61 17.34 12.86 0.70
N MET A 62 17.21 12.34 1.93
CA MET A 62 16.03 11.65 2.42
C MET A 62 14.78 12.55 2.52
N GLY A 63 14.97 13.87 2.61
CA GLY A 63 13.88 14.85 2.67
C GLY A 63 13.17 15.06 1.33
N LYS A 64 13.92 14.99 0.23
CA LYS A 64 13.48 15.39 -1.12
C LYS A 64 12.16 14.76 -1.58
N TYR A 65 11.99 13.45 -1.35
CA TYR A 65 10.78 12.68 -1.72
C TYR A 65 10.07 12.05 -0.52
N SER A 66 10.32 12.57 0.70
CA SER A 66 9.70 12.08 1.93
C SER A 66 8.16 12.14 1.90
N SER A 67 7.58 13.20 1.33
CA SER A 67 6.14 13.36 1.18
C SER A 67 5.51 12.33 0.24
N VAL A 68 6.24 11.95 -0.82
CA VAL A 68 5.81 10.90 -1.76
C VAL A 68 5.84 9.54 -1.07
N ARG A 69 6.95 9.22 -0.38
CA ARG A 69 7.08 7.99 0.42
C ARG A 69 5.96 7.87 1.46
N SER A 70 5.67 8.96 2.19
CA SER A 70 4.61 8.98 3.20
C SER A 70 3.22 8.79 2.59
N GLN A 71 2.94 9.37 1.42
CA GLN A 71 1.66 9.17 0.74
C GLN A 71 1.46 7.71 0.28
N ILE A 72 2.52 7.11 -0.27
CA ILE A 72 2.53 5.69 -0.66
C ILE A 72 2.31 4.82 0.58
N GLU A 73 3.07 5.03 1.65
CA GLU A 73 2.94 4.30 2.90
C GLU A 73 1.54 4.47 3.50
N LYS A 74 0.97 5.68 3.51
CA LYS A 74 -0.38 5.94 4.00
C LYS A 74 -1.45 5.22 3.17
N HIS A 75 -1.26 5.12 1.86
CA HIS A 75 -2.16 4.39 0.98
C HIS A 75 -2.14 2.89 1.30
N TYR A 76 -0.96 2.30 1.42
CA TYR A 76 -0.79 0.86 1.71
C TYR A 76 -1.07 0.48 3.17
N SER A 77 -0.77 1.35 4.12
CA SER A 77 -1.02 1.14 5.56
C SER A 77 -2.48 1.28 5.94
N ASN A 78 -3.33 1.83 5.05
CA ASN A 78 -4.78 1.81 5.24
C ASN A 78 -5.39 0.43 4.96
N LYS A 79 -4.76 -0.62 5.51
CA LYS A 79 -5.22 -2.01 5.48
C LYS A 79 -6.66 -2.12 5.97
N CYS A 80 -7.12 -1.25 6.87
CA CYS A 80 -8.50 -1.21 7.32
C CYS A 80 -9.48 -1.02 6.15
N LYS A 81 -9.23 -0.05 5.26
CA LYS A 81 -10.05 0.13 4.05
C LYS A 81 -9.93 -1.05 3.09
N THR A 82 -8.73 -1.62 2.95
CA THR A 82 -8.51 -2.80 2.10
C THR A 82 -9.28 -4.02 2.60
N TRP A 83 -9.24 -4.29 3.91
CA TRP A 83 -9.98 -5.39 4.55
C TRP A 83 -11.49 -5.16 4.51
N LEU A 84 -11.96 -3.92 4.70
CA LEU A 84 -13.38 -3.58 4.54
C LEU A 84 -13.84 -3.78 3.10
N ALA A 85 -13.06 -3.35 2.10
CA ALA A 85 -13.37 -3.54 0.70
C ALA A 85 -13.38 -5.03 0.31
N LEU A 86 -12.40 -5.81 0.79
CA LEU A 86 -12.34 -7.25 0.57
C LEU A 86 -13.52 -7.98 1.22
N GLY A 87 -13.83 -7.65 2.48
CA GLY A 87 -14.98 -8.19 3.19
C GLY A 87 -16.29 -7.83 2.48
N TYR A 88 -16.44 -6.58 2.03
CA TYR A 88 -17.60 -6.16 1.26
C TYR A 88 -17.75 -6.97 -0.03
N HIS A 89 -16.70 -7.07 -0.84
CA HIS A 89 -16.77 -7.85 -2.09
C HIS A 89 -16.97 -9.35 -1.89
N THR A 90 -16.43 -9.92 -0.81
CA THR A 90 -16.53 -11.37 -0.56
C THR A 90 -17.88 -11.76 0.01
N TYR A 91 -18.42 -10.96 0.94
CA TYR A 91 -19.64 -11.29 1.68
C TYR A 91 -20.88 -10.58 1.16
N PHE A 92 -20.78 -9.35 0.65
CA PHE A 92 -21.95 -8.57 0.19
C PHE A 92 -22.24 -8.71 -1.32
N ASN A 93 -21.45 -9.50 -2.06
CA ASN A 93 -21.81 -9.89 -3.43
C ASN A 93 -22.81 -11.06 -3.49
N ASN A 94 -23.04 -11.75 -2.37
CA ASN A 94 -24.01 -12.83 -2.27
C ASN A 94 -25.24 -12.35 -1.46
N PRO A 95 -26.43 -12.24 -2.07
CA PRO A 95 -27.65 -11.80 -1.38
C PRO A 95 -27.94 -12.58 -0.10
N TRP A 96 -27.62 -13.88 -0.08
CA TRP A 96 -27.83 -14.75 1.08
C TRP A 96 -26.92 -14.38 2.25
N ALA A 97 -25.68 -14.01 1.97
CA ALA A 97 -24.74 -13.59 3.00
C ALA A 97 -25.14 -12.25 3.62
N ILE A 98 -25.77 -11.35 2.85
CA ILE A 98 -26.35 -10.10 3.38
C ILE A 98 -27.48 -10.40 4.36
N ILE A 99 -28.40 -11.31 4.00
CA ILE A 99 -29.53 -11.71 4.86
C ILE A 99 -29.01 -12.37 6.14
N ALA A 100 -28.06 -13.29 6.02
CA ALA A 100 -27.45 -13.97 7.16
C ALA A 100 -26.74 -12.97 8.12
N PHE A 101 -26.02 -11.99 7.57
CA PHE A 101 -25.38 -10.94 8.36
C PHE A 101 -26.40 -10.12 9.17
N HIS A 102 -27.51 -9.71 8.55
CA HIS A 102 -28.57 -8.96 9.23
C HIS A 102 -29.28 -9.80 10.30
N ALA A 103 -29.55 -11.07 10.01
CA ALA A 103 -30.15 -11.98 10.97
C ALA A 103 -29.25 -12.18 12.20
N ALA A 104 -27.94 -12.39 11.99
CA ALA A 104 -26.96 -12.51 13.06
C ALA A 104 -26.87 -11.21 13.88
N PHE A 105 -26.83 -10.05 13.22
CA PHE A 105 -26.79 -8.75 13.88
C PHE A 105 -28.04 -8.49 14.73
N LEU A 106 -29.23 -8.77 14.20
CA LEU A 106 -30.49 -8.68 14.95
C LEU A 106 -30.50 -9.63 16.15
N GLY A 107 -30.06 -10.87 15.98
CA GLY A 107 -29.94 -11.84 17.08
C GLY A 107 -29.01 -11.35 18.19
N LEU A 108 -27.87 -10.76 17.83
CA LEU A 108 -26.92 -10.15 18.77
C LEU A 108 -27.53 -8.97 19.52
N ALA A 109 -28.24 -8.08 18.81
CA ALA A 109 -28.91 -6.93 19.41
C ALA A 109 -30.00 -7.37 20.39
N LEU A 110 -30.81 -8.38 20.03
CA LEU A 110 -31.82 -8.95 20.92
C LEU A 110 -31.18 -9.58 22.16
N THR A 111 -30.10 -10.34 21.99
CA THR A 111 -29.34 -10.93 23.11
C THR A 111 -28.80 -9.86 24.05
N PHE A 112 -28.29 -8.76 23.49
CA PHE A 112 -27.82 -7.63 24.27
C PHE A 112 -28.95 -6.99 25.08
N VAL A 113 -30.10 -6.71 24.45
CA VAL A 113 -31.29 -6.16 25.12
C VAL A 113 -31.78 -7.10 26.22
N GLN A 114 -31.85 -8.40 25.95
CA GLN A 114 -32.23 -9.39 26.95
C GLN A 114 -31.27 -9.40 28.14
N THR A 115 -29.95 -9.36 27.88
CA THR A 115 -28.93 -9.31 28.92
C THR A 115 -29.04 -8.03 29.75
N TRP A 116 -29.32 -6.90 29.10
CA TRP A 116 -29.53 -5.62 29.77
C TRP A 116 -30.72 -5.67 30.75
N PHE A 117 -31.88 -6.16 30.30
CA PHE A 117 -33.04 -6.31 31.17
C PHE A 117 -32.85 -7.36 32.27
N ALA A 118 -32.04 -8.38 32.03
CA ALA A 118 -31.69 -9.37 33.06
C ALA A 118 -30.83 -8.76 34.19
N ILE A 119 -29.93 -7.83 33.85
CA ILE A 119 -29.08 -7.12 34.82
C ILE A 119 -29.83 -5.95 35.48
N HIS A 120 -30.69 -5.26 34.73
CA HIS A 120 -31.49 -4.13 35.17
C HIS A 120 -32.99 -4.45 35.08
N PRO A 121 -33.50 -5.31 35.97
CA PRO A 121 -34.91 -5.63 35.97
C PRO A 121 -35.74 -4.37 36.26
N PRO A 122 -36.79 -4.10 35.47
CA PRO A 122 -37.70 -3.00 35.77
C PRO A 122 -38.38 -3.26 37.12
N LYS A 123 -38.54 -2.18 37.92
CA LYS A 123 -39.22 -2.21 39.22
C LYS A 123 -40.73 -2.41 39.08
#